data_AF-A0A2D7TFX3-F1
#
_entry.id   AF-A0A2D7TFX3-F1
#
_cell.length_a   1.000
_cell.length_b   1.000
_cell.length_c   1.000
_cell.angle_alpha   90.00
_cell.angle_beta   90.00
_cell.angle_gamma   90.00
#
_symmetry.space_group_name_H-M   'P 1'
#
loop_
_entity.id
_entity.type
_entity.pdbx_description
1 polymer ?
#
loop_
_entity_poly.entity_id
_entity_poly.type
_entity_poly.pdbx_seq_one_letter_code
_entity_poly.pdbx_strand_id
1 'polypeptide(L)'
;RNLATIRSGEYEGLNKKINSNDWKPDFGSVFNKKSGATAIGVRDFLIAYNINLNTKSTRLANAIAFDVREKGRIKRKGHPVIGEIVYGKDGKPENIPGSLKHVKAIGWYIEEFGIAQISMNLTNITETPIHNVFEEVVNKANERGASVTGSELVGLIPLKSMIDAGKYFLKKQNRSIGIPEVDIIKIAIESLGLNQVKEFDPNKNIIEYYLDKITNTNGKLTSLHKE
;
A
#
# COMPACT_ATOMS: atom_id res chain seq x y z
N ARG A 1 -0.69 -13.33 10.31
CA ARG A 1 -1.24 -14.23 9.26
C ARG A 1 -1.73 -13.36 8.08
N ASN A 2 -1.68 -13.83 6.83
CA ASN A 2 -2.00 -13.00 5.65
C ASN A 2 -3.48 -13.09 5.28
N LEU A 3 -4.20 -11.95 5.28
CA LEU A 3 -5.61 -11.88 4.90
C LEU A 3 -5.88 -12.39 3.46
N ALA A 4 -4.93 -12.22 2.55
CA ALA A 4 -5.06 -12.72 1.17
C ALA A 4 -5.18 -14.25 1.12
N THR A 5 -4.50 -14.96 2.03
CA THR A 5 -4.61 -16.42 2.15
C THR A 5 -6.02 -16.81 2.62
N ILE A 6 -6.57 -16.07 3.59
CA ILE A 6 -7.92 -16.30 4.11
C ILE A 6 -8.96 -16.07 3.01
N ARG A 7 -8.84 -14.98 2.25
CA ARG A 7 -9.75 -14.58 1.16
C ARG A 7 -9.59 -15.35 -0.15
N SER A 8 -8.60 -16.24 -0.27
CA SER A 8 -8.38 -16.99 -1.50
C SER A 8 -9.59 -17.88 -1.85
N GLY A 9 -10.08 -17.76 -3.08
CA GLY A 9 -11.32 -18.40 -3.56
C GLY A 9 -12.57 -17.55 -3.34
N GLU A 10 -12.45 -16.37 -2.72
CA GLU A 10 -13.52 -15.39 -2.52
C GLU A 10 -14.79 -16.01 -1.90
N TYR A 11 -15.97 -15.54 -2.30
CA TYR A 11 -17.25 -16.01 -1.77
C TYR A 11 -17.58 -17.43 -2.27
N GLU A 12 -17.28 -17.70 -3.54
CA GLU A 12 -17.59 -18.94 -4.24
C GLU A 12 -16.86 -20.15 -3.63
N GLY A 13 -15.61 -19.93 -3.20
CA GLY A 13 -14.79 -20.95 -2.55
C GLY A 13 -15.13 -21.18 -1.07
N LEU A 14 -15.90 -20.28 -0.45
CA LEU A 14 -16.11 -20.27 1.00
C LEU A 14 -16.85 -21.52 1.50
N ASN A 15 -17.92 -21.95 0.82
CA ASN A 15 -18.69 -23.13 1.23
C ASN A 15 -17.83 -24.41 1.21
N LYS A 16 -16.87 -24.52 0.29
CA LYS A 16 -15.93 -25.65 0.28
C LYS A 16 -14.91 -25.53 1.40
N LYS A 17 -14.38 -24.33 1.65
CA LYS A 17 -13.37 -24.08 2.69
C LYS A 17 -13.92 -24.32 4.08
N ILE A 18 -15.10 -23.80 4.42
CA ILE A 18 -15.65 -23.90 5.78
C ILE A 18 -15.92 -25.35 6.21
N ASN A 19 -16.18 -26.25 5.25
CA ASN A 19 -16.39 -27.68 5.48
C ASN A 19 -15.09 -28.49 5.53
N SER A 20 -13.94 -27.86 5.33
CA SER A 20 -12.62 -28.50 5.42
C SER A 20 -12.03 -28.33 6.83
N ASN A 21 -11.47 -29.40 7.40
CA ASN A 21 -10.85 -29.35 8.74
C ASN A 21 -9.77 -28.27 8.86
N ASP A 22 -8.98 -28.05 7.80
CA ASP A 22 -7.90 -27.04 7.79
C ASP A 22 -8.39 -25.58 7.77
N TRP A 23 -9.69 -25.35 7.54
CA TRP A 23 -10.27 -24.03 7.28
C TRP A 23 -11.48 -23.74 8.18
N LYS A 24 -11.57 -24.46 9.31
CA LYS A 24 -12.58 -24.22 10.32
C LYS A 24 -12.47 -22.77 10.84
N PRO A 25 -13.57 -21.99 10.88
CA PRO A 25 -13.54 -20.64 11.43
C PRO A 25 -13.14 -20.64 12.90
N ASP A 26 -12.44 -19.58 13.33
CA ASP A 26 -12.16 -19.36 14.75
C ASP A 26 -13.45 -19.17 15.58
N PHE A 27 -14.48 -18.56 14.96
CA PHE A 27 -15.81 -18.37 15.52
C PHE A 27 -16.91 -18.59 14.48
N GLY A 28 -18.05 -19.14 14.93
CA GLY A 28 -19.16 -19.53 14.06
C GLY A 28 -18.90 -20.84 13.30
N SER A 29 -19.97 -21.49 12.83
CA SER A 29 -19.87 -22.80 12.18
C SER A 29 -20.78 -22.98 10.97
N VAL A 30 -21.76 -22.09 10.76
CA VAL A 30 -22.76 -22.23 9.71
C VAL A 30 -22.46 -21.26 8.57
N PHE A 31 -22.38 -21.78 7.35
CA PHE A 31 -22.26 -20.96 6.15
C PHE A 31 -23.53 -20.12 5.96
N ASN A 32 -23.37 -18.80 5.89
CA ASN A 32 -24.45 -17.87 5.61
C ASN A 32 -24.35 -17.39 4.15
N LYS A 33 -25.33 -17.79 3.31
CA LYS A 33 -25.39 -17.42 1.88
C LYS A 33 -25.52 -15.90 1.64
N LYS A 34 -26.05 -15.14 2.60
CA LYS A 34 -26.24 -13.69 2.43
C LYS A 34 -24.97 -12.92 2.79
N SER A 35 -24.27 -13.32 3.84
CA SER A 35 -23.13 -12.55 4.39
C SER A 35 -21.76 -13.19 4.14
N GLY A 36 -21.69 -14.46 3.76
CA GLY A 36 -20.43 -15.19 3.64
C GLY A 36 -19.73 -15.36 4.99
N ALA A 37 -18.46 -14.93 5.06
CA ALA A 37 -17.63 -14.97 6.26
C ALA A 37 -16.98 -13.62 6.52
N THR A 38 -16.87 -13.27 7.80
CA THR A 38 -16.25 -12.02 8.27
C THR A 38 -14.90 -12.31 8.88
N ALA A 39 -13.86 -11.59 8.46
CA ALA A 39 -12.54 -11.64 9.08
C ALA A 39 -12.37 -10.45 10.03
N ILE A 40 -12.09 -10.73 11.31
CA ILE A 40 -11.73 -9.73 12.32
C ILE A 40 -10.26 -9.95 12.68
N GLY A 41 -9.52 -8.86 12.85
CA GLY A 41 -8.11 -8.96 13.25
C GLY A 41 -7.54 -7.62 13.67
N VAL A 42 -6.39 -7.68 14.34
CA VAL A 42 -5.58 -6.52 14.73
C VAL A 42 -4.30 -6.52 13.90
N ARG A 43 -3.87 -5.34 13.48
CA ARG A 43 -2.67 -5.12 12.69
C ARG A 43 -2.14 -3.72 12.92
N ASP A 44 -0.87 -3.51 12.58
CA ASP A 44 -0.30 -2.17 12.45
C ASP A 44 -1.01 -1.38 11.34
N PHE A 45 -0.80 -0.06 11.37
CA PHE A 45 -1.30 0.84 10.34
C PHE A 45 -0.83 0.41 8.96
N LEU A 46 -1.77 0.42 8.02
CA LEU A 46 -1.49 0.19 6.61
C LEU A 46 -1.75 1.48 5.87
N ILE A 47 -0.81 1.86 5.04
CA ILE A 47 -0.96 2.98 4.10
C ILE A 47 -1.21 2.38 2.73
N ALA A 48 -2.34 2.74 2.12
CA ALA A 48 -2.61 2.48 0.71
C ALA A 48 -2.05 3.67 -0.09
N TYR A 49 -1.03 3.39 -0.90
CA TYR A 49 -0.21 4.41 -1.55
C TYR A 49 0.00 4.03 -3.01
N ASN A 50 -0.41 4.91 -3.92
CA ASN A 50 -0.20 4.71 -5.35
C ASN A 50 0.90 5.64 -5.86
N ILE A 51 1.78 5.15 -6.71
CA ILE A 51 2.82 5.96 -7.36
C ILE A 51 2.53 6.03 -8.85
N ASN A 52 2.48 7.25 -9.38
CA ASN A 52 2.09 7.55 -10.75
C ASN A 52 3.30 7.48 -11.68
N LEU A 53 3.10 6.93 -12.88
CA LEU A 53 4.14 6.81 -13.90
C LEU A 53 3.78 7.63 -15.14
N ASN A 54 4.80 8.10 -15.86
CA ASN A 54 4.66 8.77 -17.17
C ASN A 54 4.30 7.79 -18.33
N THR A 55 3.48 6.78 -18.08
CA THR A 55 3.14 5.75 -19.07
C THR A 55 1.71 5.26 -18.88
N LYS A 56 1.13 4.68 -19.94
CA LYS A 56 -0.12 3.90 -19.89
C LYS A 56 0.12 2.39 -19.78
N SER A 57 1.38 1.97 -19.83
CA SER A 57 1.77 0.57 -19.89
C SER A 57 1.62 -0.12 -18.53
N THR A 58 0.54 -0.88 -18.36
CA THR A 58 0.36 -1.78 -17.20
C THR A 58 1.46 -2.82 -17.08
N ARG A 59 2.03 -3.25 -18.21
CA ARG A 59 3.17 -4.19 -18.25
C ARG A 59 4.41 -3.58 -17.60
N LEU A 60 4.71 -2.31 -17.90
CA LEU A 60 5.84 -1.59 -17.32
C LEU A 60 5.60 -1.32 -15.83
N ALA A 61 4.40 -0.87 -15.46
CA ALA A 61 4.01 -0.68 -14.06
C ALA A 61 4.15 -1.97 -13.24
N ASN A 62 3.71 -3.11 -13.78
CA ASN A 62 3.85 -4.41 -13.11
C ASN A 62 5.31 -4.86 -12.99
N ALA A 63 6.13 -4.58 -14.01
CA ALA A 63 7.56 -4.90 -13.95
C ALA A 63 8.25 -4.16 -12.79
N ILE A 64 7.98 -2.86 -12.63
CA ILE A 64 8.47 -2.05 -11.50
C ILE A 64 7.89 -2.56 -10.18
N ALA A 65 6.58 -2.81 -10.12
CA ALA A 65 5.91 -3.35 -8.93
C ALA A 65 6.55 -4.66 -8.45
N PHE A 66 7.00 -5.52 -9.37
CA PHE A 66 7.69 -6.76 -9.07
C PHE A 66 9.14 -6.58 -8.63
N ASP A 67 9.81 -5.49 -9.00
CA ASP A 67 11.14 -5.19 -8.46
C ASP A 67 11.06 -4.72 -7.00
N VAL A 68 10.00 -3.99 -6.64
CA VAL A 68 9.93 -3.33 -5.33
C VAL A 68 9.15 -4.13 -4.28
N ARG A 69 8.10 -4.88 -4.64
CA ARG A 69 7.29 -5.60 -3.64
C ARG A 69 8.05 -6.76 -3.00
N GLU A 70 7.79 -7.03 -1.72
CA GLU A 70 8.52 -8.06 -0.94
C GLU A 70 8.51 -9.44 -1.62
N LYS A 71 7.34 -9.87 -2.10
CA LYS A 71 7.18 -11.16 -2.81
C LYS A 71 8.03 -11.23 -4.09
N GLY A 72 8.32 -10.08 -4.69
CA GLY A 72 9.03 -9.94 -5.95
C GLY A 72 8.34 -10.65 -7.13
N ARG A 73 9.11 -11.40 -7.92
CA ARG A 73 8.65 -12.13 -9.12
C ARG A 73 8.89 -13.62 -9.02
N ILE A 74 8.09 -14.37 -9.77
CA ILE A 74 8.31 -15.81 -9.95
C ILE A 74 9.64 -16.00 -10.70
N LYS A 75 10.50 -16.87 -10.15
CA LYS A 75 11.77 -17.26 -10.76
C LYS A 75 11.49 -18.14 -11.96
N ARG A 76 12.10 -17.81 -13.10
CA ARG A 76 11.96 -18.53 -14.37
C ARG A 76 13.33 -18.90 -14.93
N LYS A 77 13.43 -20.03 -15.63
CA LYS A 77 14.63 -20.44 -16.37
C LYS A 77 14.67 -19.72 -17.72
N GLY A 78 15.82 -19.19 -18.10
CA GLY A 78 15.98 -18.45 -19.35
C GLY A 78 15.28 -17.10 -19.31
N HIS A 79 14.24 -16.91 -20.14
CA HIS A 79 13.57 -15.61 -20.25
C HIS A 79 12.78 -15.28 -18.96
N PRO A 80 12.94 -14.08 -18.36
CA PRO A 80 12.36 -13.73 -17.05
C PRO A 80 10.83 -13.60 -17.01
N VAL A 81 10.13 -13.82 -18.14
CA VAL A 81 8.69 -13.58 -18.29
C VAL A 81 7.99 -14.82 -18.84
N ILE A 82 8.51 -15.37 -19.94
CA ILE A 82 7.92 -16.52 -20.64
C ILE A 82 8.64 -17.85 -20.37
N GLY A 83 9.81 -17.82 -19.72
CA GLY A 83 10.58 -19.02 -19.40
C GLY A 83 9.88 -19.93 -18.40
N GLU A 84 10.32 -21.18 -18.32
CA GLU A 84 9.72 -22.17 -17.42
C GLU A 84 9.84 -21.76 -15.95
N ILE A 85 8.80 -22.00 -15.16
CA ILE A 85 8.79 -21.68 -13.73
C ILE A 85 9.76 -22.62 -13.00
N VAL A 86 10.59 -22.04 -12.13
CA VAL A 86 11.42 -22.81 -11.21
C VAL A 86 10.58 -23.14 -9.98
N TYR A 87 10.43 -24.43 -9.69
CA TYR A 87 9.76 -24.93 -8.49
C TYR A 87 10.79 -25.33 -7.44
N GLY A 88 10.50 -25.01 -6.18
CA GLY A 88 11.30 -25.40 -5.03
C GLY A 88 11.06 -26.85 -4.63
N LYS A 89 11.78 -27.31 -3.61
CA LYS A 89 11.66 -28.68 -3.06
C LYS A 89 10.26 -28.99 -2.50
N ASP A 90 9.48 -27.97 -2.16
CA ASP A 90 8.12 -28.06 -1.64
C ASP A 90 7.04 -28.07 -2.74
N GLY A 91 7.44 -28.09 -4.02
CA GLY A 91 6.54 -28.05 -5.17
C GLY A 91 5.92 -26.67 -5.43
N LYS A 92 6.35 -25.61 -4.73
CA LYS A 92 5.85 -24.24 -4.97
C LYS A 92 6.79 -23.46 -5.88
N PRO A 93 6.27 -22.48 -6.66
CA PRO A 93 7.12 -21.59 -7.44
C PRO A 93 8.11 -20.82 -6.54
N GLU A 94 9.39 -20.90 -6.85
CA GLU A 94 10.40 -20.05 -6.23
C GLU A 94 10.18 -18.60 -6.67
N ASN A 95 10.40 -17.65 -5.76
CA ASN A 95 10.36 -16.22 -6.09
C ASN A 95 11.75 -15.60 -5.96
N ILE A 96 12.04 -14.65 -6.82
CA ILE A 96 13.11 -13.67 -6.64
C ILE A 96 12.47 -12.51 -5.88
N PRO A 97 12.86 -12.25 -4.62
CA PRO A 97 12.26 -11.20 -3.80
C PRO A 97 12.53 -9.81 -4.40
N GLY A 98 11.65 -8.86 -4.09
CA GLY A 98 11.86 -7.45 -4.42
C GLY A 98 12.71 -6.73 -3.38
N SER A 99 12.98 -5.45 -3.62
CA SER A 99 13.87 -4.64 -2.78
C SER A 99 13.24 -4.17 -1.47
N LEU A 100 11.92 -4.01 -1.39
CA LEU A 100 11.24 -3.50 -0.19
C LEU A 100 10.55 -4.62 0.59
N LYS A 101 10.80 -4.66 1.89
CA LYS A 101 10.05 -5.50 2.84
C LYS A 101 8.72 -4.84 3.18
N HIS A 102 7.75 -5.63 3.63
CA HIS A 102 6.44 -5.19 4.08
C HIS A 102 5.65 -4.36 3.06
N VAL A 103 5.96 -4.58 1.78
CA VAL A 103 5.33 -3.91 0.65
C VAL A 103 4.65 -4.95 -0.23
N LYS A 104 3.37 -4.73 -0.50
CA LYS A 104 2.64 -5.40 -1.58
C LYS A 104 2.40 -4.38 -2.66
N ALA A 105 2.66 -4.74 -3.92
CA ALA A 105 2.42 -3.85 -5.05
C ALA A 105 1.89 -4.58 -6.28
N ILE A 106 1.12 -3.85 -7.08
CA ILE A 106 0.62 -4.26 -8.40
C ILE A 106 0.57 -3.06 -9.34
N GLY A 107 0.89 -3.27 -10.61
CA GLY A 107 0.75 -2.25 -11.65
C GLY A 107 -0.64 -2.29 -12.27
N TRP A 108 -1.27 -1.13 -12.42
CA TRP A 108 -2.59 -0.99 -13.04
C TRP A 108 -2.71 0.33 -13.80
N TYR A 109 -3.74 0.45 -14.64
CA TYR A 109 -4.01 1.65 -15.43
C TYR A 109 -5.33 2.26 -14.97
N ILE A 110 -5.32 3.57 -14.74
CA ILE A 110 -6.52 4.33 -14.41
C ILE A 110 -6.97 5.08 -15.65
N GLU A 111 -8.14 4.70 -16.19
CA GLU A 111 -8.73 5.38 -17.34
C GLU A 111 -9.06 6.84 -17.04
N GLU A 112 -9.62 7.14 -15.87
CA GLU A 112 -10.01 8.50 -15.44
C GLU A 112 -8.88 9.52 -15.58
N PHE A 113 -7.66 9.13 -15.22
CA PHE A 113 -6.48 10.01 -15.28
C PHE A 113 -5.58 9.74 -16.48
N GLY A 114 -5.86 8.68 -17.26
CA GLY A 114 -5.06 8.29 -18.41
C GLY A 114 -3.61 7.90 -18.07
N ILE A 115 -3.35 7.41 -16.86
CA ILE A 115 -2.00 7.05 -16.37
C ILE A 115 -1.96 5.64 -15.79
N ALA A 116 -0.79 5.00 -15.87
CA ALA A 116 -0.48 3.80 -15.12
C ALA A 116 0.07 4.17 -13.74
N GLN A 117 -0.32 3.37 -12.74
CA GLN A 117 0.12 3.49 -11.37
C GLN A 117 0.70 2.18 -10.87
N ILE A 118 1.56 2.29 -9.87
CA ILE A 118 1.93 1.18 -8.98
C ILE A 118 1.09 1.35 -7.72
N SER A 119 0.06 0.52 -7.54
CA SER A 119 -0.74 0.51 -6.33
C SER A 119 -0.06 -0.32 -5.27
N MET A 120 0.13 0.26 -4.08
CA MET A 120 0.94 -0.32 -3.01
C MET A 120 0.19 -0.34 -1.68
N ASN A 121 0.40 -1.42 -0.92
CA ASN A 121 0.03 -1.49 0.48
C ASN A 121 1.31 -1.60 1.31
N LEU A 122 1.55 -0.60 2.17
CA LEU A 122 2.65 -0.56 3.13
C LEU A 122 2.15 -1.13 4.44
N THR A 123 2.59 -2.34 4.80
CA THR A 123 2.05 -3.06 5.98
C THR A 123 2.86 -2.85 7.26
N ASN A 124 4.08 -2.31 7.15
CA ASN A 124 4.91 -1.93 8.28
C ASN A 124 5.67 -0.64 7.92
N ILE A 125 5.05 0.49 8.25
CA ILE A 125 5.54 1.84 7.89
C ILE A 125 6.71 2.30 8.76
N THR A 126 7.01 1.58 9.83
CA THR A 126 8.18 1.81 10.68
C THR A 126 9.43 1.21 10.04
N GLU A 127 9.35 -0.02 9.54
CA GLU A 127 10.48 -0.67 8.86
C GLU A 127 10.64 -0.20 7.41
N THR A 128 9.55 0.11 6.72
CA THR A 128 9.58 0.58 5.32
C THR A 128 8.76 1.86 5.17
N PRO A 129 9.33 3.02 5.55
CA PRO A 129 8.66 4.33 5.49
C PRO A 129 8.31 4.76 4.08
N ILE A 130 7.25 5.56 3.95
CA ILE A 130 6.69 6.00 2.66
C ILE A 130 7.72 6.70 1.75
N HIS A 131 8.63 7.49 2.31
CA HIS A 131 9.67 8.19 1.53
C HIS A 131 10.69 7.23 0.94
N ASN A 132 11.07 6.16 1.66
CA ASN A 132 11.96 5.12 1.13
C ASN A 132 11.26 4.32 0.02
N VAL A 133 9.97 4.04 0.18
CA VAL A 133 9.17 3.39 -0.87
C VAL A 133 9.16 4.23 -2.13
N PHE A 134 8.85 5.53 -1.99
CA PHE A 134 8.77 6.45 -3.12
C PHE A 134 10.11 6.55 -3.87
N GLU A 135 11.21 6.77 -3.15
CA GLU A 135 12.55 6.85 -3.72
C GLU A 135 12.96 5.55 -4.43
N GLU A 136 12.67 4.40 -3.84
CA GLU A 136 12.98 3.11 -4.47
C GLU A 136 12.17 2.90 -5.74
N VAL A 137 10.89 3.29 -5.76
CA VAL A 137 10.08 3.24 -6.98
C VAL A 137 10.60 4.21 -8.04
N VAL A 138 11.04 5.42 -7.65
CA VAL A 138 11.71 6.37 -8.56
C VAL A 138 12.94 5.72 -9.20
N ASN A 139 13.80 5.09 -8.38
CA ASN A 139 15.00 4.41 -8.86
C ASN A 139 14.66 3.27 -9.84
N LYS A 140 13.72 2.38 -9.47
CA LYS A 140 13.31 1.24 -10.31
C LYS A 140 12.53 1.63 -11.55
N ALA A 141 11.79 2.74 -11.52
CA ALA A 141 11.17 3.31 -12.70
C ALA A 141 12.24 3.81 -13.67
N ASN A 142 13.22 4.58 -13.19
CA ASN A 142 14.30 5.13 -13.99
C ASN A 142 15.16 4.03 -14.64
N GLU A 143 15.51 2.97 -13.89
CA GLU A 143 16.23 1.79 -14.41
C GLU A 143 15.49 1.12 -15.59
N ARG A 144 14.17 1.32 -15.70
CA ARG A 144 13.32 0.75 -16.76
C ARG A 144 12.89 1.76 -17.81
N GLY A 145 13.43 2.98 -17.79
CA GLY A 145 13.08 4.05 -18.73
C GLY A 145 11.69 4.65 -18.50
N ALA A 146 11.08 4.45 -17.33
CA ALA A 146 9.91 5.20 -16.89
C ALA A 146 10.33 6.32 -15.93
N SER A 147 9.45 7.28 -15.71
CA SER A 147 9.61 8.31 -14.69
C SER A 147 8.38 8.35 -13.79
N VAL A 148 8.63 8.46 -12.49
CA VAL A 148 7.58 8.76 -11.51
C VAL A 148 7.18 10.21 -11.66
N THR A 149 5.88 10.47 -11.72
CA THR A 149 5.32 11.82 -11.92
C THR A 149 4.69 12.41 -10.66
N GLY A 150 4.60 11.61 -9.60
CA GLY A 150 3.98 11.96 -8.32
C GLY A 150 3.32 10.72 -7.71
N SER A 151 2.40 10.93 -6.77
CA SER A 151 1.76 9.86 -6.04
C SER A 151 0.35 10.24 -5.56
N GLU A 152 -0.32 9.29 -4.94
CA GLU A 152 -1.65 9.44 -4.36
C GLU A 152 -1.71 8.63 -3.06
N LEU A 153 -2.19 9.26 -1.99
CA LEU A 153 -2.60 8.56 -0.79
C LEU A 153 -4.08 8.16 -0.91
N VAL A 154 -4.40 6.89 -0.66
CA VAL A 154 -5.78 6.42 -0.56
C VAL A 154 -6.14 6.25 0.92
N GLY A 155 -6.98 7.15 1.42
CA GLY A 155 -7.43 7.16 2.82
C GLY A 155 -6.57 8.06 3.72
N LEU A 156 -6.30 7.59 4.93
CA LEU A 156 -5.61 8.35 5.98
C LEU A 156 -4.17 7.85 6.19
N ILE A 157 -3.30 8.76 6.63
CA ILE A 157 -1.89 8.49 6.99
C ILE A 157 -1.58 9.01 8.40
N PRO A 158 -0.76 8.30 9.20
CA PRO A 158 -0.29 8.84 10.48
C PRO A 158 0.58 10.08 10.29
N LEU A 159 0.42 11.08 11.16
CA LEU A 159 1.18 12.32 11.19
C LEU A 159 2.68 12.04 11.21
N LYS A 160 3.11 11.09 12.05
CA LYS A 160 4.52 10.70 12.16
C LYS A 160 5.12 10.31 10.80
N SER A 161 4.38 9.62 9.94
CA SER A 161 4.87 9.22 8.61
C SER A 161 5.10 10.42 7.70
N MET A 162 4.26 11.45 7.80
CA MET A 162 4.43 12.71 7.07
C MET A 162 5.62 13.51 7.60
N ILE A 163 5.79 13.59 8.92
CA ILE A 163 6.94 14.26 9.54
C ILE A 163 8.26 13.58 9.18
N ASP A 164 8.31 12.26 9.25
CA ASP A 164 9.50 11.49 8.90
C ASP A 164 9.86 11.69 7.42
N ALA A 165 8.86 11.67 6.52
CA ALA A 165 9.07 11.96 5.10
C ALA A 165 9.57 13.39 4.84
N GLY A 166 8.95 14.40 5.46
CA GLY A 166 9.37 15.80 5.29
C GLY A 166 10.80 16.02 5.78
N LYS A 167 11.14 15.48 6.96
CA LYS A 167 12.51 15.53 7.50
C LYS A 167 13.51 14.80 6.61
N TYR A 168 13.13 13.66 6.03
CA TYR A 168 13.97 12.94 5.08
C TYR A 168 14.31 13.82 3.87
N PHE A 169 13.30 14.41 3.22
CA PHE A 169 13.53 15.24 2.03
C PHE A 169 14.26 16.55 2.35
N LEU A 170 14.00 17.19 3.49
CA LEU A 170 14.77 18.34 3.96
C LEU A 170 16.26 18.01 4.08
N LYS A 171 16.59 16.87 4.72
CA LYS A 171 17.99 16.41 4.82
C LYS A 171 18.59 16.14 3.43
N LYS A 172 17.86 15.46 2.55
CA LYS A 172 18.28 15.21 1.16
C LYS A 172 18.56 16.52 0.39
N GLN A 173 17.82 17.58 0.68
CA GLN A 173 17.99 18.92 0.10
C GLN A 173 19.05 19.79 0.81
N ASN A 174 19.79 19.25 1.79
CA ASN A 174 20.73 20.00 2.64
C ASN A 174 20.06 21.20 3.36
N ARG A 175 18.84 21.01 3.86
CA ARG A 175 18.05 22.01 4.60
C ARG A 175 17.86 21.62 6.07
N SER A 176 17.59 22.62 6.90
CA SER A 176 17.31 22.43 8.33
C SER A 176 16.00 21.69 8.56
N ILE A 177 15.97 20.81 9.56
CA ILE A 177 14.75 20.13 10.04
C ILE A 177 14.06 20.88 11.18
N GLY A 178 14.65 21.98 11.66
CA GLY A 178 14.13 22.81 12.76
C GLY A 178 13.12 23.87 12.30
N ILE A 179 12.26 23.52 11.34
CA ILE A 179 11.21 24.39 10.82
C ILE A 179 9.84 23.98 11.39
N PRO A 180 8.81 24.84 11.33
CA PRO A 180 7.46 24.51 11.79
C PRO A 180 6.92 23.21 11.20
N GLU A 181 6.12 22.48 11.97
CA GLU A 181 5.55 21.18 11.56
C GLU A 181 4.78 21.27 10.23
N VAL A 182 3.98 22.33 10.06
CA VAL A 182 3.22 22.61 8.83
C VAL A 182 4.12 22.70 7.60
N ASP A 183 5.32 23.27 7.74
CA ASP A 183 6.29 23.38 6.65
C ASP A 183 6.97 22.04 6.37
N ILE A 184 7.26 21.23 7.40
CA ILE A 184 7.76 19.86 7.23
C ILE A 184 6.75 19.02 6.44
N ILE A 185 5.47 19.09 6.80
CA ILE A 185 4.39 18.39 6.11
C ILE A 185 4.28 18.88 4.68
N LYS A 186 4.34 20.19 4.44
CA LYS A 186 4.33 20.76 3.08
C LYS A 186 5.47 20.19 2.24
N ILE A 187 6.69 20.12 2.77
CA ILE A 187 7.83 19.52 2.06
C ILE A 187 7.57 18.04 1.75
N ALA A 188 6.97 17.29 2.66
CA ALA A 188 6.60 15.90 2.42
C ALA A 188 5.60 15.77 1.25
N ILE A 189 4.55 16.60 1.25
CA ILE A 189 3.50 16.61 0.22
C ILE A 189 4.09 16.88 -1.16
N GLU A 190 4.91 17.94 -1.27
CA GLU A 190 5.54 18.34 -2.52
C GLU A 190 6.55 17.28 -3.01
N SER A 191 7.40 16.79 -2.10
CA SER A 191 8.48 15.85 -2.48
C SER A 191 7.97 14.46 -2.87
N LEU A 192 6.86 14.03 -2.27
CA LEU A 192 6.17 12.79 -2.65
C LEU A 192 5.23 12.99 -3.86
N GLY A 193 4.91 14.23 -4.22
CA GLY A 193 3.97 14.56 -5.29
C GLY A 193 2.54 14.10 -5.00
N LEU A 194 2.08 14.20 -3.74
CA LEU A 194 0.78 13.68 -3.29
C LEU A 194 -0.44 14.36 -3.93
N ASN A 195 -0.24 15.51 -4.56
CA ASN A 195 -1.30 16.33 -5.18
C ASN A 195 -1.53 16.05 -6.67
N GLN A 196 -0.88 15.03 -7.24
CA GLN A 196 -0.84 14.92 -8.70
C GLN A 196 -2.20 14.58 -9.34
N VAL A 197 -2.91 13.60 -8.78
CA VAL A 197 -4.21 13.15 -9.33
C VAL A 197 -5.39 13.63 -8.50
N LYS A 198 -5.17 13.86 -7.20
CA LYS A 198 -6.16 14.36 -6.25
C LYS A 198 -5.46 15.26 -5.24
N GLU A 199 -6.20 16.24 -4.72
CA GLU A 199 -5.71 17.11 -3.66
C GLU A 199 -5.49 16.32 -2.36
N PHE A 200 -4.35 16.54 -1.73
CA PHE A 200 -4.04 16.10 -0.38
C PHE A 200 -4.34 17.24 0.61
N ASP A 201 -5.39 17.07 1.41
CA ASP A 201 -5.75 18.00 2.48
C ASP A 201 -5.25 17.43 3.83
N PRO A 202 -4.23 18.02 4.46
CA PRO A 202 -3.70 17.53 5.73
C PRO A 202 -4.79 17.32 6.81
N ASN A 203 -5.84 18.16 6.84
CA ASN A 203 -6.90 18.06 7.84
C ASN A 203 -7.89 16.91 7.59
N LYS A 204 -7.86 16.33 6.39
CA LYS A 204 -8.71 15.20 6.00
C LYS A 204 -7.91 13.92 5.81
N ASN A 205 -6.62 14.02 5.51
CA ASN A 205 -5.78 12.89 5.16
C ASN A 205 -4.84 12.47 6.30
N ILE A 206 -4.49 13.36 7.24
CA ILE A 206 -3.70 12.99 8.41
C ILE A 206 -4.62 12.56 9.55
N ILE A 207 -4.39 11.36 10.10
CA ILE A 207 -5.27 10.73 11.11
C ILE A 207 -5.44 11.65 12.32
N GLU A 208 -4.35 12.13 12.90
CA GLU A 208 -4.33 12.94 14.11
C GLU A 208 -5.08 14.26 13.89
N TYR A 209 -4.83 14.95 12.77
CA TYR A 209 -5.54 16.20 12.44
C TYR A 209 -7.03 15.97 12.18
N TYR A 210 -7.37 14.88 11.48
CA TYR A 210 -8.75 14.51 11.21
C TYR A 210 -9.52 14.21 12.51
N LEU A 211 -8.90 13.48 13.44
CA LEU A 211 -9.48 13.18 14.74
C LEU A 211 -9.65 14.45 15.59
N ASP A 212 -8.63 15.31 15.65
CA ASP A 212 -8.71 16.58 16.37
C ASP A 212 -9.81 17.49 15.82
N LYS A 213 -9.99 17.51 14.50
CA LYS A 213 -11.09 18.24 13.88
C LYS A 213 -12.44 17.69 14.32
N ILE A 214 -12.63 16.38 14.31
CA ILE A 214 -13.90 15.76 14.71
C ILE A 214 -14.18 16.00 16.20
N THR A 215 -13.18 15.85 17.07
CA THR A 215 -13.34 16.00 18.51
C THR A 215 -13.62 17.44 18.91
N ASN A 216 -12.94 18.41 18.28
CA ASN A 216 -13.16 19.84 18.54
C ASN A 216 -14.47 20.38 17.94
N THR A 217 -14.95 19.80 16.84
CA THR A 217 -16.26 20.17 16.26
C THR A 217 -17.42 19.58 17.09
N ASN A 218 -17.22 18.40 17.67
CA ASN A 218 -18.22 17.70 18.47
C ASN A 218 -17.86 17.73 19.96
N GLY A 219 -18.06 18.87 20.62
CA GLY A 219 -17.86 19.05 22.08
C GLY A 219 -18.62 18.10 23.02
N LYS A 220 -19.19 16.97 22.55
CA LYS A 220 -19.69 15.83 23.32
C LYS A 220 -19.52 14.54 22.50
N LEU A 221 -18.50 13.73 22.81
CA LEU A 221 -18.39 12.34 22.36
C LEU A 221 -19.40 11.38 23.05
N THR A 222 -20.35 11.91 23.83
CA THR A 222 -21.27 11.13 24.68
C THR A 222 -22.61 10.76 24.03
N SER A 223 -22.87 11.06 22.76
CA SER A 223 -24.19 10.79 22.14
C SER A 223 -24.29 9.50 21.31
N LEU A 224 -23.28 8.63 21.29
CA LEU A 224 -23.37 7.34 20.58
C LEU A 224 -24.15 6.23 21.32
N HIS A 225 -24.79 6.55 22.45
CA HIS A 225 -25.79 5.70 23.10
C HIS A 225 -27.07 6.48 23.36
N LYS A 226 -27.97 6.49 22.38
CA LYS A 226 -29.44 6.55 22.53
C LYS A 226 -30.07 6.59 21.14
N GLU A 227 -30.42 5.42 20.63
CA GLU A 227 -31.79 5.01 20.24
C GLU A 227 -31.78 3.53 19.84
#